data_AF-A0A7J4MBJ3-F1
#
_entry.id   AF-A0A7J4MBJ3-F1
#
_cell.length_a   1.000
_cell.length_b   1.000
_cell.length_c   1.000
_cell.angle_alpha   90.00
_cell.angle_beta   90.00
_cell.angle_gamma   90.00
#
_symmetry.space_group_name_H-M   'P 1'
#
loop_
_entity.id
_entity.type
_entity.pdbx_description
1 polymer ?
#
loop_
_entity_poly.entity_id
_entity_poly.type
_entity_poly.pdbx_seq_one_letter_code
_entity_poly.pdbx_strand_id
1 'polypeptide(L)'
;MDDEVDTLDVLDEGDVLDEGDVLEVEEEVLHNAMVCPSCDEFEGHDILTSKPKGNGHDHRVRCQGCSHVYTVHLRPPKAVTVPFMLTDGPRSEMISLELDADEILDLDDVFEDGGMLWRVTHLENPKGHSVSSGQAENLRRVVAL
;
A
#
# COMPACT_ATOMS: atom_id res chain seq x y z
N MET A 1 56.67 -62.57 8.91
CA MET A 1 55.87 -62.37 7.70
C MET A 1 55.03 -61.13 7.95
N ASP A 2 55.37 -59.91 7.56
CA ASP A 2 56.45 -59.28 6.79
C ASP A 2 56.34 -57.77 7.18
N ASP A 3 57.41 -57.11 7.62
CA ASP A 3 58.21 -56.12 6.85
C ASP A 3 57.38 -54.95 6.29
N GLU A 4 57.49 -53.72 6.84
CA GLU A 4 58.49 -52.66 6.60
C GLU A 4 58.13 -51.69 5.45
N VAL A 5 58.35 -50.38 5.72
CA VAL A 5 58.48 -49.19 4.82
C VAL A 5 57.23 -48.69 4.05
N ASP A 6 57.09 -47.46 3.56
CA ASP A 6 57.87 -46.22 3.59
C ASP A 6 56.94 -45.02 3.33
N THR A 7 57.47 -43.85 3.65
CA THR A 7 57.04 -42.47 3.35
C THR A 7 56.53 -42.17 1.91
N LEU A 8 55.59 -41.22 1.77
CA LEU A 8 55.75 -39.91 1.10
C LEU A 8 54.44 -39.31 0.53
N ASP A 9 54.39 -37.98 0.65
CA ASP A 9 53.47 -36.99 0.07
C ASP A 9 52.97 -37.26 -1.35
N VAL A 10 51.72 -36.88 -1.62
CA VAL A 10 51.35 -36.11 -2.82
C VAL A 10 50.02 -35.39 -2.60
N LEU A 11 50.06 -34.10 -2.92
CA LEU A 11 48.98 -33.12 -2.94
C LEU A 11 47.86 -33.59 -3.89
N ASP A 12 46.58 -33.36 -3.52
CA ASP A 12 45.51 -33.30 -4.51
C ASP A 12 44.78 -31.95 -4.37
N GLU A 13 44.78 -31.25 -5.49
CA GLU A 13 44.50 -29.84 -5.69
C GLU A 13 42.98 -29.61 -5.62
N GLY A 14 42.46 -29.43 -4.40
CA GLY A 14 41.11 -28.93 -4.19
C GLY A 14 41.10 -27.40 -4.33
N ASP A 15 40.84 -26.93 -5.55
CA ASP A 15 40.47 -25.55 -5.94
C ASP A 15 39.92 -24.73 -4.75
N VAL A 16 40.79 -23.90 -4.15
CA VAL A 16 40.33 -22.87 -3.21
C VAL A 16 39.65 -21.80 -4.05
N LEU A 17 38.34 -21.92 -4.19
CA LEU A 17 37.52 -20.77 -4.57
C LEU A 17 37.79 -19.71 -3.52
N ASP A 18 38.55 -18.68 -3.92
CA ASP A 18 38.87 -17.51 -3.13
C ASP A 18 37.59 -17.00 -2.47
N GLU A 19 37.48 -17.20 -1.15
CA GLU A 19 36.35 -16.77 -0.32
C GLU A 19 36.31 -15.23 -0.19
N GLY A 20 37.05 -14.50 -1.03
CA GLY A 20 37.40 -13.10 -0.89
C GLY A 20 36.64 -12.11 -1.79
N ASP A 21 35.84 -12.57 -2.76
CA ASP A 21 35.12 -11.66 -3.67
C ASP A 21 33.60 -11.64 -3.43
N VAL A 22 33.21 -11.54 -2.16
CA VAL A 22 31.91 -10.93 -1.84
C VAL A 22 32.07 -9.42 -2.01
N LEU A 23 31.71 -8.92 -3.20
CA LEU A 23 31.57 -7.49 -3.44
C LEU A 23 30.54 -6.94 -2.45
N GLU A 24 31.00 -6.23 -1.41
CA GLU A 24 30.16 -5.34 -0.61
C GLU A 24 29.62 -4.26 -1.56
N VAL A 25 28.43 -4.49 -2.10
CA VAL A 25 27.67 -3.45 -2.79
C VAL A 25 27.25 -2.43 -1.74
N GLU A 26 27.85 -1.25 -1.77
CA GLU A 26 27.36 -0.10 -1.00
C GLU A 26 25.94 0.23 -1.50
N GLU A 27 24.92 -0.26 -0.80
CA GLU A 27 23.52 0.10 -1.07
C GLU A 27 23.30 1.57 -0.69
N GLU A 28 23.27 2.46 -1.68
CA GLU A 28 22.91 3.86 -1.47
C GLU A 28 21.42 3.98 -1.15
N VAL A 29 21.10 4.43 0.07
CA VAL A 29 19.72 4.69 0.51
C VAL A 29 19.27 6.07 0.02
N LEU A 30 18.40 6.07 -0.99
CA LEU A 30 17.75 7.29 -1.47
C LEU A 30 16.60 7.71 -0.56
N HIS A 31 16.74 8.89 0.06
CA HIS A 31 15.68 9.48 0.89
C HIS A 31 14.62 10.18 0.03
N ASN A 32 13.35 10.04 0.40
CA ASN A 32 12.21 10.64 -0.31
C ASN A 32 12.19 10.32 -1.81
N ALA A 33 12.56 9.08 -2.16
CA ALA A 33 12.69 8.67 -3.54
C ALA A 33 11.31 8.63 -4.24
N MET A 34 11.21 9.27 -5.40
CA MET A 34 10.03 9.24 -6.26
C MET A 34 10.41 9.56 -7.71
N VAL A 35 9.53 9.24 -8.66
CA VAL A 35 9.73 9.60 -10.07
C VAL A 35 9.64 11.12 -10.21
N CYS A 36 10.70 11.73 -10.75
CA CYS A 36 10.71 13.16 -11.01
C CYS A 36 9.91 13.48 -12.29
N PRO A 37 8.94 14.39 -12.27
CA PRO A 37 8.15 14.73 -13.45
C PRO A 37 8.94 15.46 -14.56
N SER A 38 10.19 15.85 -14.29
CA SER A 38 11.03 16.58 -15.25
C SER A 38 12.09 15.71 -15.92
N CYS A 39 12.69 14.75 -15.21
CA CYS A 39 13.68 13.83 -15.80
C CYS A 39 13.14 12.41 -15.98
N ASP A 40 11.96 12.09 -15.45
CA ASP A 40 11.32 10.77 -15.49
C ASP A 40 12.16 9.65 -14.85
N GLU A 41 13.16 10.03 -14.05
CA GLU A 41 14.04 9.12 -13.31
C GLU A 41 13.58 8.99 -11.86
N PHE A 42 13.87 7.82 -11.28
CA PHE A 42 13.59 7.52 -9.89
C PHE A 42 14.71 8.09 -9.02
N GLU A 43 14.45 9.24 -8.40
CA GLU A 43 15.49 10.08 -7.80
C GLU A 43 15.12 10.47 -6.36
N GLY A 44 16.16 10.72 -5.55
CA GLY A 44 16.01 11.36 -4.24
C GLY A 44 15.54 12.81 -4.36
N HIS A 45 14.76 13.27 -3.38
CA HIS A 45 14.22 14.64 -3.39
C HIS A 45 14.41 15.36 -2.04
N ASP A 46 14.94 16.58 -2.09
CA ASP A 46 15.08 17.45 -0.92
C ASP A 46 13.77 18.17 -0.62
N ILE A 47 13.25 18.05 0.60
CA ILE A 47 12.05 18.78 1.05
C ILE A 47 12.45 20.22 1.40
N LEU A 48 12.05 21.19 0.56
CA LEU A 48 12.33 22.61 0.78
C LEU A 48 11.32 23.26 1.74
N THR A 49 10.06 22.83 1.70
CA THR A 49 8.98 23.38 2.54
C THR A 49 7.88 22.35 2.66
N SER A 50 7.26 22.25 3.85
CA SER A 50 6.04 21.49 4.07
C SER A 50 4.93 22.42 4.57
N LYS A 51 3.72 22.27 4.05
CA LYS A 51 2.53 22.99 4.49
C LYS A 51 1.40 22.02 4.76
N PRO A 52 0.77 22.04 5.95
CA PRO A 52 -0.40 21.21 6.21
C PRO A 52 -1.59 21.67 5.35
N LYS A 53 -2.33 20.69 4.80
CA LYS A 53 -3.52 20.89 3.98
C LYS A 53 -4.54 19.77 4.24
N GLY A 54 -5.59 20.10 4.99
CA GLY A 54 -6.56 19.10 5.45
C GLY A 54 -5.86 18.07 6.34
N ASN A 55 -6.04 16.78 6.03
CA ASN A 55 -5.38 15.67 6.72
C ASN A 55 -4.02 15.28 6.09
N GLY A 56 -3.50 16.06 5.15
CA GLY A 56 -2.23 15.80 4.48
C GLY A 56 -1.31 17.01 4.42
N HIS A 57 -0.28 16.93 3.56
CA HIS A 57 0.77 17.94 3.42
C HIS A 57 1.10 18.19 1.95
N ASP A 58 1.30 19.46 1.62
CA ASP A 58 1.89 19.87 0.36
C ASP A 58 3.39 20.11 0.59
N HIS A 59 4.24 19.30 -0.04
CA HIS A 59 5.69 19.40 0.05
C HIS A 59 6.25 20.05 -1.20
N ARG A 60 6.94 21.18 -1.05
CA ARG A 60 7.78 21.71 -2.14
C ARG A 60 9.11 20.99 -2.10
N VAL A 61 9.42 20.23 -3.14
CA VAL A 61 10.60 19.37 -3.22
C VAL A 61 11.53 19.82 -4.35
N ARG A 62 12.80 19.45 -4.25
CA ARG A 62 13.81 19.60 -5.31
C ARG A 62 14.39 18.24 -5.65
N CYS A 63 14.37 17.86 -6.94
CA CYS A 63 15.03 16.64 -7.42
C CYS A 63 16.56 16.74 -7.27
N GLN A 64 17.21 15.69 -6.77
CA GLN A 64 18.67 15.65 -6.60
C GLN A 64 19.40 15.44 -7.95
N GLY A 65 18.81 14.71 -8.90
CA GLY A 65 19.38 14.49 -10.24
C GLY A 65 19.32 15.73 -11.16
N CYS A 66 18.14 16.35 -11.32
CA CYS A 66 17.93 17.44 -12.29
C CYS A 66 17.66 18.83 -11.69
N SER A 67 17.65 18.96 -10.35
CA SER A 67 17.36 20.22 -9.63
C SER A 67 15.96 20.83 -9.87
N HIS A 68 15.05 20.11 -10.54
CA HIS A 68 13.68 20.57 -10.76
C HIS A 68 12.93 20.74 -9.43
N VAL A 69 12.22 21.86 -9.28
CA VAL A 69 11.44 22.18 -8.08
C VAL A 69 9.96 22.12 -8.39
N TYR A 70 9.23 21.30 -7.65
CA TYR A 70 7.78 21.11 -7.81
C TYR A 70 7.11 20.81 -6.47
N THR A 71 5.78 20.79 -6.47
CA THR A 71 4.98 20.51 -5.27
C THR A 71 4.38 19.10 -5.37
N VAL A 72 4.66 18.27 -4.37
CA VAL A 72 4.04 16.98 -4.16
C VAL A 72 2.89 17.15 -3.17
N HIS A 73 1.73 16.58 -3.49
CA HIS A 73 0.54 16.64 -2.65
C HIS A 73 0.34 15.28 -1.98
N LEU A 74 0.83 15.12 -0.75
CA LEU A 74 0.69 13.91 0.03
C LEU A 74 -0.54 14.03 0.93
N ARG A 75 -1.69 13.57 0.43
CA ARG A 75 -2.96 13.66 1.16
C ARG A 75 -3.65 12.31 1.13
N PRO A 76 -4.20 11.83 2.27
CA PRO A 76 -5.09 10.69 2.27
C PRO A 76 -6.28 10.91 1.32
N PRO A 77 -6.82 9.85 0.70
CA PRO A 77 -8.08 9.93 -0.01
C PRO A 77 -9.19 10.48 0.91
N LYS A 78 -10.21 11.07 0.29
CA LYS A 78 -11.33 11.66 1.03
C LYS A 78 -12.14 10.53 1.64
N ALA A 79 -12.24 10.45 2.96
CA ALA A 79 -13.17 9.56 3.64
C ALA A 79 -14.60 10.13 3.67
N VAL A 80 -15.60 9.26 3.59
CA VAL A 80 -17.02 9.57 3.75
C VAL A 80 -17.66 8.60 4.73
N THR A 81 -18.66 9.08 5.47
CA THR A 81 -19.43 8.26 6.40
C THR A 81 -20.75 7.85 5.75
N VAL A 82 -20.96 6.56 5.55
CA VAL A 82 -22.18 6.01 4.95
C VAL A 82 -22.96 5.24 6.02
N PRO A 83 -24.28 5.48 6.18
CA PRO A 83 -25.08 4.75 7.14
C PRO A 83 -25.48 3.37 6.58
N PHE A 84 -25.22 2.33 7.37
CA PHE A 84 -25.59 0.95 7.09
C PHE A 84 -26.67 0.49 8.06
N MET A 85 -27.68 -0.19 7.54
CA MET A 85 -28.64 -0.95 8.33
C MET A 85 -28.27 -2.43 8.25
N LEU A 86 -27.77 -2.97 9.35
CA LEU A 86 -27.44 -4.39 9.47
C LEU A 86 -28.64 -5.12 10.07
N THR A 87 -29.07 -6.23 9.48
CA THR A 87 -30.22 -6.99 9.99
C THR A 87 -29.91 -8.47 10.08
N ASP A 88 -29.83 -8.99 11.31
CA ASP A 88 -29.72 -10.41 11.61
C ASP A 88 -31.04 -10.91 12.22
N GLY A 89 -31.82 -11.64 11.41
CA GLY A 89 -33.11 -12.19 11.80
C GLY A 89 -34.08 -11.11 12.32
N PRO A 90 -34.50 -11.15 13.60
CA PRO A 90 -35.41 -10.16 14.17
C PRO A 90 -34.70 -8.89 14.68
N ARG A 91 -33.36 -8.82 14.62
CA ARG A 91 -32.57 -7.70 15.13
C ARG A 91 -32.06 -6.86 13.98
N SER A 92 -32.19 -5.55 14.10
CA SER A 92 -31.61 -4.60 13.16
C SER A 92 -30.93 -3.48 13.91
N GLU A 93 -29.77 -3.07 13.41
CA GLU A 93 -29.00 -1.95 13.95
C GLU A 93 -28.54 -1.01 12.85
N MET A 94 -28.43 0.27 13.19
CA MET A 94 -27.91 1.30 12.31
C MET A 94 -26.49 1.63 12.75
N ILE A 95 -25.54 1.45 11.86
CA ILE A 95 -24.15 1.80 12.06
C ILE A 95 -23.68 2.78 10.98
N SER A 96 -22.56 3.42 11.23
CA SER A 96 -21.93 4.37 10.30
C SER A 96 -20.54 3.85 9.98
N LEU A 97 -20.30 3.47 8.72
CA LEU A 97 -18.98 3.04 8.25
C LEU A 97 -18.26 4.23 7.62
N GLU A 98 -16.97 4.35 7.93
CA GLU A 98 -16.06 5.26 7.22
C GLU A 98 -15.45 4.52 6.04
N LEU A 99 -15.70 5.02 4.84
CA LEU A 99 -15.25 4.45 3.58
C LEU A 99 -14.52 5.51 2.77
N ASP A 100 -13.64 5.11 1.86
CA ASP A 100 -13.09 6.03 0.88
C ASP A 100 -14.20 6.53 -0.07
N ALA A 101 -14.17 7.80 -0.45
CA ALA A 101 -15.22 8.44 -1.24
C ALA A 101 -15.45 7.75 -2.59
N ASP A 102 -14.37 7.25 -3.19
CA ASP A 102 -14.33 6.55 -4.46
C ASP A 102 -14.49 5.03 -4.35
N GLU A 103 -14.67 4.48 -3.14
CA GLU A 103 -14.97 3.07 -2.90
C GLU A 103 -16.27 2.69 -3.63
N ILE A 104 -16.24 1.63 -4.43
CA ILE A 104 -17.40 1.14 -5.15
C ILE A 104 -18.07 0.06 -4.32
N LEU A 105 -19.35 0.25 -4.02
CA LEU A 105 -20.18 -0.78 -3.40
C LEU A 105 -21.16 -1.31 -4.42
N ASP A 106 -21.20 -2.64 -4.52
CA ASP A 106 -22.10 -3.39 -5.38
C ASP A 106 -23.15 -4.15 -4.53
N LEU A 107 -24.28 -4.47 -5.16
CA LEU A 107 -25.19 -5.46 -4.60
C LEU A 107 -24.46 -6.81 -4.49
N ASP A 108 -24.80 -7.56 -3.44
CA ASP A 108 -24.19 -8.84 -3.08
C ASP A 108 -22.73 -8.78 -2.59
N ASP A 109 -22.15 -7.59 -2.44
CA ASP A 109 -20.86 -7.43 -1.76
C ASP A 109 -20.94 -7.93 -0.32
N VAL A 110 -19.83 -8.52 0.14
CA VAL A 110 -19.71 -9.07 1.50
C VAL A 110 -18.59 -8.37 2.24
N PHE A 111 -18.87 -7.89 3.45
CA PHE A 111 -17.90 -7.25 4.32
C PHE A 111 -18.00 -7.79 5.75
N GLU A 112 -16.95 -7.55 6.55
CA GLU A 112 -16.91 -7.92 7.96
C GLU A 112 -17.16 -6.71 8.85
N ASP A 113 -18.06 -6.85 9.83
CA ASP A 113 -18.23 -5.89 10.92
C ASP A 113 -18.66 -6.62 12.20
N GLY A 114 -18.08 -6.26 13.34
CA GLY A 114 -18.39 -6.88 14.64
C GLY A 114 -18.11 -8.39 14.72
N GLY A 115 -17.21 -8.91 13.87
CA GLY A 115 -16.91 -10.35 13.78
C GLY A 115 -17.95 -11.17 13.03
N MET A 116 -18.88 -10.52 12.32
CA MET A 116 -19.89 -11.12 11.47
C MET A 116 -19.67 -10.72 10.00
N LEU A 117 -20.08 -11.57 9.07
CA LEU A 117 -20.08 -11.26 7.64
C LEU A 117 -21.47 -10.81 7.22
N TRP A 118 -21.52 -9.67 6.53
CA TRP A 118 -22.74 -9.01 6.08
C TRP A 118 -22.75 -8.94 4.57
N ARG A 119 -23.87 -9.29 3.95
CA ARG A 119 -24.07 -9.16 2.51
C ARG A 119 -24.94 -7.96 2.19
N VAL A 120 -24.45 -7.07 1.34
CA VAL A 120 -25.21 -5.93 0.82
C VAL A 120 -26.40 -6.44 0.02
N THR A 121 -27.59 -6.02 0.41
CA THR A 121 -28.86 -6.37 -0.26
C THR A 121 -29.60 -5.17 -0.81
N HIS A 122 -29.23 -3.96 -0.38
CA HIS A 122 -29.83 -2.73 -0.88
C HIS A 122 -28.85 -1.56 -0.85
N LEU A 123 -28.81 -0.81 -1.95
CA LEU A 123 -28.09 0.45 -2.07
C LEU A 123 -29.09 1.55 -2.47
N GLU A 124 -29.12 2.64 -1.71
CA GLU A 124 -29.98 3.80 -1.99
C GLU A 124 -29.14 5.03 -2.29
N ASN A 125 -29.41 5.71 -3.41
CA ASN A 125 -28.75 6.95 -3.77
C ASN A 125 -29.39 8.19 -3.08
N PRO A 126 -28.78 9.38 -3.15
CA PRO A 126 -29.33 10.61 -2.57
C PRO A 126 -30.72 11.02 -3.07
N LYS A 127 -31.16 10.54 -4.23
CA LYS A 127 -32.51 10.77 -4.77
C LYS A 127 -33.54 9.77 -4.21
N GLY A 128 -33.12 8.83 -3.38
CA GLY A 128 -33.96 7.77 -2.82
C GLY A 128 -34.22 6.61 -3.78
N HIS A 129 -33.49 6.53 -4.89
CA HIS A 129 -33.65 5.43 -5.85
C HIS A 129 -32.70 4.30 -5.50
N SER A 130 -33.18 3.06 -5.65
CA SER A 130 -32.35 1.87 -5.53
C SER A 130 -31.40 1.75 -6.73
N VAL A 131 -30.15 1.42 -6.45
CA VAL A 131 -29.10 1.20 -7.46
C VAL A 131 -28.44 -0.16 -7.23
N SER A 132 -27.80 -0.71 -8.26
CA SER A 132 -27.06 -1.98 -8.16
C SER A 132 -25.58 -1.80 -7.80
N SER A 133 -25.06 -0.59 -7.97
CA SER A 133 -23.65 -0.22 -7.80
C SER A 133 -23.56 1.28 -7.56
N GLY A 134 -22.58 1.74 -6.78
CA GLY A 134 -22.29 3.16 -6.63
C GLY A 134 -21.06 3.46 -5.78
N GLN A 135 -20.42 4.60 -6.05
CA GLN A 135 -19.39 5.15 -5.18
C GLN A 135 -19.96 5.49 -3.80
N ALA A 136 -19.20 5.25 -2.74
CA ALA A 136 -19.61 5.52 -1.36
C ALA A 136 -20.10 6.96 -1.16
N GLU A 137 -19.45 7.96 -1.77
CA GLU A 137 -19.89 9.36 -1.64
C GLU A 137 -21.24 9.66 -2.31
N ASN A 138 -21.69 8.78 -3.19
CA ASN A 138 -22.95 8.87 -3.93
C ASN A 138 -24.02 7.92 -3.39
N LEU A 139 -23.82 7.35 -2.20
CA LEU A 139 -24.79 6.51 -1.50
C LEU A 139 -25.33 7.24 -0.28
N ARG A 140 -26.65 7.20 -0.13
CA ARG A 140 -27.36 7.75 1.02
C ARG A 140 -27.45 6.75 2.16
N ARG A 141 -27.62 5.46 1.83
CA ARG A 141 -27.80 4.37 2.78
C ARG A 141 -27.53 3.03 2.12
N VAL A 142 -27.02 2.09 2.91
CA VAL A 142 -26.82 0.69 2.55
C VAL A 142 -27.59 -0.21 3.52
N VAL A 143 -28.11 -1.34 3.04
CA VAL A 143 -28.73 -2.38 3.89
C VAL A 143 -28.01 -3.70 3.64
N ALA A 144 -27.68 -4.40 4.72
CA ALA A 144 -27.00 -5.68 4.66
C ALA A 144 -27.62 -6.71 5.63
N LEU A 145 -27.49 -7.99 5.27
CA LEU A 145 -28.03 -9.17 5.98
C LEU A 145 -26.93 -10.19 6.28
#